data_AF-A0A956RFJ6-F1
#
_entry.id   AF-A0A956RFJ6-F1
#
_cell.length_a   1.000
_cell.length_b   1.000
_cell.length_c   1.000
_cell.angle_alpha   90.00
_cell.angle_beta   90.00
_cell.angle_gamma   90.00
#
_symmetry.space_group_name_H-M   'P 1'
#
loop_
_entity.id
_entity.type
_entity.pdbx_description
1 polymer ?
#
loop_
_entity_poly.entity_id
_entity_poly.type
_entity_poly.pdbx_seq_one_letter_code
_entity_poly.pdbx_strand_id
1 'polypeptide(L)'
;MTEIAAAAGLAGCLDPRDDEARFPAIEETISIVETIPAADAVGFDPRGQIDICFSGVLDPTAVSTLDAALYSGRIRYDSELDTQLFAWRPPGSATGVSETRWCPGSVVSIRPRDPLEPGLGYRVRLRASAVGWAGESLDTSTPGWSEQEFYDDPQVFWLEFTTAAATSDDDVPPGEDPDPGPTLTELFAPGEVFAADEPACSCHREEGLARELLDLTTPARAFDDLVRVQTPMSTGSPMVSPRDPSESYLVQTLLREGDAALYTVRGQPMPPEAELEYRHMTSIARWIEDGARP
;
A
#
# COMPACT_ATOMS: atom_id res chain seq x y z
N MET A 1 49.45 -9.29 27.76
CA MET A 1 48.07 -9.79 27.57
C MET A 1 47.16 -8.65 27.98
N THR A 2 46.70 -7.89 27.00
CA THR A 2 45.86 -6.72 27.22
C THR A 2 44.46 -7.11 26.80
N GLU A 3 43.56 -7.27 27.77
CA GLU A 3 42.13 -7.42 27.51
C GLU A 3 41.60 -6.08 26.99
N ILE A 4 41.15 -6.08 25.74
CA ILE A 4 40.29 -5.02 25.20
C ILE A 4 38.88 -5.47 25.49
N ALA A 5 38.30 -4.94 26.56
CA ALA A 5 36.86 -4.94 26.75
C ALA A 5 36.26 -4.02 25.67
N ALA A 6 35.70 -4.62 24.61
CA ALA A 6 34.85 -3.90 23.68
C ALA A 6 33.53 -3.58 24.40
N ALA A 7 33.35 -2.31 24.72
CA ALA A 7 32.08 -1.77 25.18
C ALA A 7 31.05 -1.92 24.05
N ALA A 8 30.09 -2.83 24.22
CA ALA A 8 28.83 -2.81 23.50
C ALA A 8 27.98 -1.67 24.06
N GLY A 9 28.14 -0.47 23.50
CA GLY A 9 27.41 0.73 23.92
C GLY A 9 26.18 0.99 23.05
N LEU A 10 24.99 0.79 23.63
CA LEU A 10 23.77 1.62 23.47
C LEU A 10 23.52 2.24 22.08
N ALA A 11 23.14 1.43 21.09
CA ALA A 11 22.82 1.93 19.74
C ALA A 11 21.35 1.71 19.30
N GLY A 12 20.44 1.33 20.19
CA GLY A 12 19.15 0.75 19.77
C GLY A 12 18.00 1.73 19.44
N CYS A 13 17.96 2.91 20.06
CA CYS A 13 16.80 3.80 19.96
C CYS A 13 17.25 5.23 19.62
N LEU A 14 17.22 5.59 18.33
CA LEU A 14 17.63 6.90 17.85
C LEU A 14 16.47 7.91 17.90
N ASP A 15 16.82 9.20 17.91
CA ASP A 15 15.88 10.33 18.00
C ASP A 15 14.99 10.41 16.74
N PRO A 16 13.66 10.29 16.87
CA PRO A 16 12.73 10.41 15.76
C PRO A 16 12.57 11.86 15.24
N ARG A 17 13.19 12.86 15.88
CA ARG A 17 12.99 14.30 15.58
C ARG A 17 14.05 14.92 14.67
N ASP A 18 14.71 14.14 13.82
CA ASP A 18 15.59 14.74 12.82
C ASP A 18 14.75 15.46 11.75
N ASP A 19 14.75 16.79 11.82
CA ASP A 19 13.86 17.70 11.10
C ASP A 19 14.40 18.10 9.70
N GLU A 20 15.53 17.55 9.25
CA GLU A 20 16.07 17.87 7.93
C GLU A 20 15.37 17.09 6.81
N ALA A 21 14.95 17.79 5.76
CA ALA A 21 14.57 17.16 4.50
C ALA A 21 15.82 16.52 3.88
N ARG A 22 15.92 15.19 3.98
CA ARG A 22 17.17 14.45 3.70
C ARG A 22 17.49 14.29 2.22
N PHE A 23 16.51 14.46 1.34
CA PHE A 23 16.62 13.99 -0.04
C PHE A 23 16.38 15.12 -1.06
N PRO A 24 17.27 15.29 -2.05
CA PRO A 24 16.94 16.07 -3.24
C PRO A 24 15.85 15.35 -4.05
N ALA A 25 15.10 16.09 -4.87
CA ALA A 25 14.14 15.50 -5.80
C ALA A 25 14.86 14.57 -6.80
N ILE A 26 14.28 13.41 -7.07
CA ILE A 26 14.86 12.38 -7.93
C ILE A 26 14.27 12.53 -9.35
N GLU A 27 15.13 12.52 -10.39
CA GLU A 27 14.71 12.57 -11.80
C GLU A 27 14.37 11.18 -12.38
N GLU A 28 14.23 10.17 -11.54
CA GLU A 28 13.92 8.81 -11.95
C GLU A 28 12.46 8.68 -12.39
N THR A 29 12.16 7.62 -13.13
CA THR A 29 10.80 7.30 -13.56
C THR A 29 10.31 6.02 -12.91
N ILE A 30 9.04 6.02 -12.53
CA ILE A 30 8.32 4.79 -12.19
C ILE A 30 7.72 4.19 -13.45
N SER A 31 7.69 2.87 -13.54
CA SER A 31 7.12 2.15 -14.67
C SER A 31 6.04 1.19 -14.19
N ILE A 32 5.16 0.81 -15.10
CA ILE A 32 4.22 -0.29 -14.86
C ILE A 32 4.96 -1.59 -15.18
N VAL A 33 5.02 -2.48 -14.19
CA VAL A 33 5.70 -3.77 -14.28
C VAL A 33 4.75 -4.86 -14.76
N GLU A 34 3.54 -4.88 -14.23
CA GLU A 34 2.55 -5.93 -14.50
C GLU A 34 1.12 -5.42 -14.33
N THR A 35 0.18 -6.08 -15.01
CA THR A 35 -1.27 -5.89 -14.83
C THR A 35 -1.97 -7.19 -14.56
N ILE A 36 -2.99 -7.13 -13.70
CA ILE A 36 -4.01 -8.15 -13.60
C ILE A 36 -5.35 -7.50 -13.92
N PRO A 37 -6.10 -7.92 -14.94
CA PRO A 37 -5.68 -8.89 -15.94
C PRO A 37 -4.55 -8.33 -16.81
N ALA A 38 -3.76 -9.23 -17.40
CA ALA A 38 -2.76 -8.84 -18.39
C ALA A 38 -3.43 -8.18 -19.63
N ALA A 39 -2.66 -7.39 -20.37
CA ALA A 39 -3.12 -6.84 -21.65
C ALA A 39 -3.56 -7.95 -22.61
N ASP A 40 -4.67 -7.70 -23.31
CA ASP A 40 -5.35 -8.62 -24.22
C ASP A 40 -5.84 -9.93 -23.57
N ALA A 41 -5.89 -9.99 -22.23
CA ALA A 41 -6.43 -11.15 -21.54
C ALA A 41 -7.89 -11.41 -21.93
N VAL A 42 -8.23 -12.69 -22.03
CA VAL A 42 -9.59 -13.17 -22.33
C VAL A 42 -10.03 -14.05 -21.18
N GLY A 43 -11.30 -13.95 -20.80
CA GLY A 43 -11.83 -14.75 -19.71
C GLY A 43 -11.62 -14.14 -18.33
N PHE A 44 -11.40 -12.82 -18.25
CA PHE A 44 -11.33 -12.13 -16.96
C PHE A 44 -12.64 -12.30 -16.19
N ASP A 45 -12.54 -12.59 -14.88
CA ASP A 45 -13.70 -12.68 -14.01
C ASP A 45 -14.42 -11.33 -13.98
N PRO A 46 -15.71 -11.25 -14.35
CA PRO A 46 -16.44 -9.99 -14.30
C PRO A 46 -16.55 -9.36 -12.89
N ARG A 47 -16.30 -10.11 -11.82
CA ARG A 47 -16.21 -9.59 -10.44
C ARG A 47 -14.78 -9.31 -9.97
N GLY A 48 -13.79 -9.59 -10.82
CA GLY A 48 -12.38 -9.44 -10.49
C GLY A 48 -11.99 -7.98 -10.29
N GLN A 49 -10.92 -7.79 -9.52
CA GLN A 49 -10.26 -6.49 -9.38
C GLN A 49 -9.20 -6.34 -10.47
N ILE A 50 -9.01 -5.10 -10.94
CA ILE A 50 -7.94 -4.77 -11.88
C ILE A 50 -6.77 -4.18 -11.09
N ASP A 51 -5.62 -4.83 -11.10
CA ASP A 51 -4.42 -4.38 -10.40
C ASP A 51 -3.35 -3.88 -11.36
N ILE A 52 -2.74 -2.76 -11.00
CA ILE A 52 -1.65 -2.12 -11.73
C ILE A 52 -0.43 -2.12 -10.81
N CYS A 53 0.55 -2.94 -11.14
CA CYS A 53 1.79 -3.04 -10.38
C CYS A 53 2.83 -2.04 -10.89
N PHE A 54 3.33 -1.19 -10.00
CA PHE A 54 4.38 -0.20 -10.29
C PHE A 54 5.75 -0.69 -9.83
N SER A 55 6.80 -0.17 -10.48
CA SER A 55 8.20 -0.49 -10.14
C SER A 55 8.68 0.18 -8.86
N GLY A 56 8.02 1.26 -8.42
CA GLY A 56 8.37 2.03 -7.24
C GLY A 56 7.16 2.29 -6.32
N VAL A 57 7.43 2.92 -5.18
CA VAL A 57 6.38 3.32 -4.24
C VAL A 57 5.70 4.59 -4.74
N LEU A 58 4.37 4.56 -4.88
CA LEU A 58 3.59 5.71 -5.34
C LEU A 58 3.23 6.65 -4.19
N ASP A 59 3.16 7.96 -4.46
CA ASP A 59 2.41 8.87 -3.62
C ASP A 59 0.91 8.52 -3.72
N PRO A 60 0.26 8.07 -2.63
CA PRO A 60 -1.14 7.63 -2.64
C PRO A 60 -2.10 8.80 -2.93
N THR A 61 -1.68 10.04 -2.69
CA THR A 61 -2.48 11.24 -2.98
C THR A 61 -2.48 11.61 -4.46
N ALA A 62 -1.54 11.07 -5.24
CA ALA A 62 -1.35 11.41 -6.64
C ALA A 62 -2.31 10.69 -7.60
N VAL A 63 -2.96 9.61 -7.16
CA VAL A 63 -3.83 8.80 -8.01
C VAL A 63 -5.26 8.82 -7.48
N SER A 64 -6.18 9.32 -8.31
CA SER A 64 -7.61 9.36 -8.01
C SER A 64 -8.46 8.67 -9.08
N THR A 65 -9.76 8.55 -8.83
CA THR A 65 -10.75 8.06 -9.81
C THR A 65 -10.91 8.96 -11.03
N LEU A 66 -10.29 10.14 -11.03
CA LEU A 66 -10.16 10.97 -12.23
C LEU A 66 -8.96 10.55 -13.10
N ASP A 67 -7.98 9.89 -12.51
CA ASP A 67 -6.74 9.49 -13.16
C ASP A 67 -6.87 8.08 -13.75
N ALA A 68 -7.50 7.15 -13.03
CA ALA A 68 -7.82 5.81 -13.53
C ALA A 68 -9.33 5.59 -13.67
N ALA A 69 -9.77 5.10 -14.84
CA ALA A 69 -11.19 4.86 -15.12
C ALA A 69 -11.40 3.68 -16.08
N LEU A 70 -12.46 2.91 -15.83
CA LEU A 70 -12.84 1.73 -16.61
C LEU A 70 -13.92 2.05 -17.65
N TYR A 71 -13.75 1.52 -18.85
CA TYR A 71 -14.66 1.72 -19.98
C TYR A 71 -14.98 0.42 -20.71
N SER A 72 -16.17 0.33 -21.31
CA SER A 72 -16.47 -0.60 -22.40
C SER A 72 -17.12 0.17 -23.54
N GLY A 73 -16.50 0.13 -24.72
CA GLY A 73 -16.87 1.02 -25.83
C GLY A 73 -16.88 2.48 -25.38
N ARG A 74 -18.06 3.10 -25.34
CA ARG A 74 -18.28 4.50 -24.91
C ARG A 74 -18.84 4.68 -23.50
N ILE A 75 -19.04 3.58 -22.78
CA ILE A 75 -19.66 3.59 -21.45
C ILE A 75 -18.54 3.59 -20.42
N ARG A 76 -18.54 4.59 -19.53
CA ARG A 76 -17.72 4.61 -18.32
C ARG A 76 -18.44 3.82 -17.23
N TYR A 77 -17.69 3.00 -16.50
CA TYR A 77 -18.19 2.26 -15.34
C TYR A 77 -17.78 2.96 -14.05
N ASP A 78 -18.66 2.89 -13.06
CA ASP A 78 -18.33 3.35 -11.72
C ASP A 78 -17.38 2.35 -11.05
N SER A 79 -16.27 2.86 -10.53
CA SER A 79 -15.23 2.05 -9.90
C SER A 79 -14.68 2.75 -8.66
N GLU A 80 -14.19 1.95 -7.74
CA GLU A 80 -13.42 2.37 -6.59
C GLU A 80 -11.94 2.18 -6.87
N LEU A 81 -11.13 3.01 -6.22
CA LEU A 81 -9.69 2.98 -6.32
C LEU A 81 -9.10 2.79 -4.94
N ASP A 82 -8.12 1.91 -4.85
CA ASP A 82 -7.39 1.59 -3.63
C ASP A 82 -5.90 1.46 -3.97
N THR A 83 -5.04 1.94 -3.08
CA THR A 83 -3.59 1.90 -3.26
C THR A 83 -2.98 1.02 -2.18
N GLN A 84 -2.26 0.00 -2.58
CA GLN A 84 -1.39 -0.76 -1.69
C GLN A 84 0.04 -0.22 -1.85
N LEU A 85 0.61 0.41 -0.81
CA LEU A 85 1.99 0.92 -0.90
C LEU A 85 3.02 -0.20 -1.15
N PHE A 86 2.70 -1.42 -0.73
CA PHE A 86 3.39 -2.66 -1.04
C PHE A 86 2.36 -3.77 -1.32
N ALA A 87 2.69 -4.76 -2.14
CA ALA A 87 1.75 -5.80 -2.57
C ALA A 87 1.47 -6.82 -1.44
N TRP A 88 0.31 -6.72 -0.79
CA TRP A 88 -0.07 -7.63 0.31
C TRP A 88 -1.39 -8.36 0.11
N ARG A 89 -2.30 -7.83 -0.72
CA ARG A 89 -3.43 -8.61 -1.22
C ARG A 89 -3.00 -9.51 -2.39
N PRO A 90 -3.66 -10.66 -2.61
CA PRO A 90 -3.43 -11.48 -3.80
C PRO A 90 -3.74 -10.70 -5.09
N PRO A 91 -3.03 -10.97 -6.19
CA PRO A 91 -3.25 -10.30 -7.47
C PRO A 91 -4.67 -10.56 -8.00
N GLY A 92 -5.37 -9.49 -8.39
CA GLY A 92 -6.74 -9.51 -8.90
C GLY A 92 -7.83 -9.72 -7.84
N SER A 93 -7.45 -9.73 -6.55
CA SER A 93 -8.37 -9.96 -5.44
C SER A 93 -8.45 -8.76 -4.51
N ALA A 94 -9.69 -8.37 -4.17
CA ALA A 94 -9.95 -7.35 -3.16
C ALA A 94 -9.78 -7.87 -1.73
N THR A 95 -9.69 -9.19 -1.55
CA THR A 95 -9.65 -9.85 -0.24
C THR A 95 -8.54 -10.91 -0.16
N GLY A 96 -8.22 -11.30 1.06
CA GLY A 96 -7.19 -12.29 1.33
C GLY A 96 -5.80 -11.69 1.49
N VAL A 97 -4.81 -12.57 1.61
CA VAL A 97 -3.43 -12.22 1.92
C VAL A 97 -2.51 -12.99 0.99
N SER A 98 -1.61 -12.28 0.33
CA SER A 98 -0.51 -12.91 -0.39
C SER A 98 0.53 -13.41 0.59
N GLU A 99 1.11 -14.58 0.34
CA GLU A 99 2.21 -15.10 1.18
C GLU A 99 3.51 -14.32 1.00
N THR A 100 3.66 -13.67 -0.16
CA THR A 100 4.84 -12.88 -0.53
C THR A 100 4.46 -11.63 -1.31
N ARG A 101 5.37 -10.65 -1.33
CA ARG A 101 5.23 -9.45 -2.17
C ARG A 101 5.40 -9.82 -3.65
N TRP A 102 4.30 -9.77 -4.41
CA TRP A 102 4.28 -10.09 -5.84
C TRP A 102 4.60 -8.89 -6.74
N CYS A 103 4.38 -7.66 -6.27
CA CYS A 103 4.73 -6.43 -6.97
C CYS A 103 5.92 -5.73 -6.30
N PRO A 104 7.00 -5.35 -7.04
CA PRO A 104 8.16 -4.69 -6.46
C PRO A 104 7.85 -3.33 -5.82
N GLY A 105 6.88 -2.58 -6.34
CA GLY A 105 6.46 -1.27 -5.83
C GLY A 105 5.05 -1.29 -5.24
N SER A 106 4.32 -0.22 -5.48
CA SER A 106 2.90 -0.10 -5.09
C SER A 106 1.98 -0.75 -6.11
N VAL A 107 0.76 -1.08 -5.67
CA VAL A 107 -0.32 -1.60 -6.50
C VAL A 107 -1.48 -0.63 -6.45
N VAL A 108 -1.93 -0.17 -7.62
CA VAL A 108 -3.18 0.58 -7.75
C VAL A 108 -4.25 -0.37 -8.22
N SER A 109 -5.32 -0.46 -7.46
CA SER A 109 -6.42 -1.39 -7.67
C SER A 109 -7.66 -0.63 -8.14
N ILE A 110 -8.26 -1.05 -9.24
CA ILE A 110 -9.53 -0.53 -9.76
C ILE A 110 -10.58 -1.62 -9.58
N ARG A 111 -11.54 -1.36 -8.70
CA ARG A 111 -12.63 -2.29 -8.41
C ARG A 111 -13.95 -1.77 -8.98
N PRO A 112 -14.56 -2.45 -9.96
CA PRO A 112 -15.91 -2.14 -10.41
C PRO A 112 -16.90 -2.16 -9.24
N ARG A 113 -17.83 -1.20 -9.19
CA ARG A 113 -18.90 -1.20 -8.16
C ARG A 113 -19.94 -2.29 -8.38
N ASP A 114 -20.21 -2.56 -9.65
CA ASP A 114 -21.08 -3.64 -10.11
C ASP A 114 -20.25 -4.64 -10.93
N PRO A 115 -20.62 -5.93 -10.96
CA PRO A 115 -20.00 -6.90 -11.84
C PRO A 115 -20.01 -6.41 -13.29
N LEU A 116 -18.91 -6.63 -14.00
CA LEU A 116 -18.79 -6.31 -15.41
C LEU A 116 -19.75 -7.19 -16.24
N GLU A 117 -20.18 -6.67 -17.37
CA GLU A 117 -20.97 -7.43 -18.34
C GLU A 117 -20.11 -8.53 -18.98
N PRO A 118 -20.55 -9.81 -18.93
CA PRO A 118 -19.82 -10.94 -19.50
C PRO A 118 -19.61 -10.87 -21.02
N GLY A 119 -18.45 -11.31 -21.49
CA GLY A 119 -18.09 -11.40 -22.90
C GLY A 119 -17.83 -10.06 -23.59
N LEU A 120 -17.80 -8.94 -22.86
CA LEU A 120 -17.45 -7.63 -23.40
C LEU A 120 -15.96 -7.32 -23.25
N GLY A 121 -15.46 -6.52 -24.19
CA GLY A 121 -14.15 -5.90 -24.12
C GLY A 121 -14.18 -4.63 -23.25
N TYR A 122 -13.16 -4.47 -22.44
CA TYR A 122 -12.97 -3.36 -21.51
C TYR A 122 -11.61 -2.71 -21.71
N ARG A 123 -11.54 -1.42 -21.37
CA ARG A 123 -10.31 -0.63 -21.41
C ARG A 123 -10.14 0.18 -20.14
N VAL A 124 -8.91 0.28 -19.67
CA VAL A 124 -8.54 1.17 -18.58
C VAL A 124 -7.86 2.40 -19.15
N ARG A 125 -8.44 3.55 -18.83
CA ARG A 125 -7.76 4.84 -18.96
C ARG A 125 -6.90 5.05 -17.73
N LEU A 126 -5.64 5.42 -17.93
CA LEU A 126 -4.76 5.90 -16.88
C LEU A 126 -4.18 7.23 -17.34
N ARG A 127 -4.15 8.24 -16.48
CA ARG A 127 -3.42 9.49 -16.75
C ARG A 127 -1.98 9.36 -16.25
N ALA A 128 -1.06 10.03 -16.93
CA ALA A 128 0.33 10.14 -16.52
C ALA A 128 0.53 11.11 -15.33
N SER A 129 -0.42 11.13 -14.40
CA SER A 129 -0.41 11.95 -13.18
C SER A 129 0.10 11.18 -11.97
N ALA A 130 0.18 9.86 -12.05
CA ALA A 130 0.81 9.06 -11.02
C ALA A 130 2.27 9.51 -10.84
N VAL A 131 2.63 9.83 -9.61
CA VAL A 131 4.00 10.16 -9.23
C VAL A 131 4.50 9.18 -8.18
N GLY A 132 5.77 8.84 -8.28
CA GLY A 132 6.47 8.14 -7.23
C GLY A 132 6.55 9.02 -5.99
N TRP A 133 6.75 8.38 -4.84
CA TRP A 133 6.75 9.02 -3.54
C TRP A 133 7.84 10.12 -3.42
N ALA A 134 8.92 10.05 -4.19
CA ALA A 134 9.96 11.08 -4.26
C ALA A 134 9.80 12.06 -5.43
N GLY A 135 8.66 12.04 -6.12
CA GLY A 135 8.33 12.89 -7.26
C GLY A 135 8.68 12.31 -8.63
N GLU A 136 9.03 11.02 -8.69
CA GLU A 136 9.33 10.30 -9.94
C GLU A 136 8.13 10.34 -10.88
N SER A 137 8.33 10.60 -12.17
CA SER A 137 7.23 10.62 -13.14
C SER A 137 6.93 9.23 -13.70
N LEU A 138 5.68 8.99 -14.11
CA LEU A 138 5.30 7.77 -14.81
C LEU A 138 5.95 7.69 -16.21
N ASP A 139 6.65 6.59 -16.48
CA ASP A 139 7.20 6.26 -17.79
C ASP A 139 6.09 5.82 -18.75
N THR A 140 5.64 6.74 -19.60
CA THR A 140 4.66 6.49 -20.66
C THR A 140 5.29 6.10 -22.00
N SER A 141 6.61 5.86 -22.05
CA SER A 141 7.30 5.44 -23.28
C SER A 141 7.15 3.95 -23.58
N THR A 142 6.68 3.19 -22.59
CA THR A 142 6.39 1.76 -22.72
C THR A 142 5.27 1.49 -23.73
N PRO A 143 5.28 0.35 -24.45
CA PRO A 143 4.17 -0.03 -25.32
C PRO A 143 2.86 -0.22 -24.54
N GLY A 144 1.73 0.15 -25.13
CA GLY A 144 0.38 -0.05 -24.55
C GLY A 144 -0.46 1.24 -24.49
N TRP A 145 0.18 2.40 -24.41
CA TRP A 145 -0.49 3.69 -24.44
C TRP A 145 -1.06 3.97 -25.83
N SER A 146 -2.39 4.07 -25.92
CA SER A 146 -3.14 4.35 -27.14
C SER A 146 -4.07 5.53 -26.92
N GLU A 147 -3.87 6.58 -27.71
CA GLU A 147 -4.73 7.76 -27.71
C GLU A 147 -5.95 7.52 -28.60
N GLN A 148 -7.14 7.83 -28.09
CA GLN A 148 -8.40 7.79 -28.83
C GLN A 148 -9.21 9.05 -28.58
N GLU A 149 -9.80 9.59 -29.65
CA GLU A 149 -10.68 10.75 -29.57
C GLU A 149 -12.03 10.36 -28.97
N PHE A 150 -12.41 11.02 -27.87
CA PHE A 150 -13.71 10.89 -27.23
C PHE A 150 -14.36 12.26 -27.07
N TYR A 151 -15.36 12.58 -27.89
CA TYR A 151 -16.07 13.87 -27.85
C TYR A 151 -15.12 15.08 -27.76
N ASP A 152 -14.12 15.12 -28.64
CA ASP A 152 -13.10 16.17 -28.73
C ASP A 152 -12.11 16.25 -27.54
N ASP A 153 -12.13 15.30 -26.60
CA ASP A 153 -11.10 15.13 -25.56
C ASP A 153 -10.29 13.85 -25.81
N PRO A 154 -8.99 13.94 -26.14
CA PRO A 154 -8.16 12.75 -26.30
C PRO A 154 -8.04 11.98 -24.98
N GLN A 155 -8.45 10.72 -25.00
CA GLN A 155 -8.28 9.81 -23.86
C GLN A 155 -7.12 8.86 -24.18
N VAL A 156 -6.23 8.66 -23.22
CA VAL A 156 -5.15 7.69 -23.34
C VAL A 156 -5.53 6.44 -22.57
N PHE A 157 -5.74 5.35 -23.30
CA PHE A 157 -5.97 4.01 -22.75
C PHE A 157 -4.65 3.26 -22.75
N TRP A 158 -4.46 2.40 -21.75
CA TRP A 158 -3.19 1.71 -21.61
C TRP A 158 -3.35 0.19 -21.43
N LEU A 159 -4.53 -0.26 -20.99
CA LEU A 159 -4.86 -1.68 -20.81
C LEU A 159 -6.20 -1.98 -21.51
N GLU A 160 -6.25 -3.10 -22.24
CA GLU A 160 -7.45 -3.67 -22.83
C GLU A 160 -7.56 -5.16 -22.44
N PHE A 161 -8.77 -5.64 -22.13
CA PHE A 161 -9.04 -7.04 -21.79
C PHE A 161 -10.50 -7.42 -22.09
N THR A 162 -10.82 -8.71 -22.06
CA THR A 162 -12.18 -9.23 -22.31
C THR A 162 -12.61 -10.13 -21.14
N THR A 163 -13.84 -9.92 -20.67
CA THR A 163 -14.44 -10.75 -19.61
C THR A 163 -14.84 -12.13 -20.10
N ALA A 164 -14.93 -13.10 -19.18
CA ALA A 164 -15.48 -14.42 -19.47
C ALA A 164 -16.91 -14.31 -20.03
N ALA A 165 -17.26 -15.19 -20.97
CA ALA A 165 -18.62 -15.28 -21.47
C ALA A 165 -19.56 -15.76 -20.36
N ALA A 166 -20.82 -15.34 -20.40
CA ALA A 166 -21.83 -15.82 -19.46
C ALA A 166 -21.94 -17.34 -19.56
N THR A 167 -21.55 -18.06 -18.51
CA THR A 167 -21.88 -19.47 -18.36
C THR A 167 -23.32 -19.57 -17.88
N SER A 168 -24.06 -20.58 -18.36
CA SER A 168 -25.46 -20.82 -17.97
C SER A 168 -25.65 -21.21 -16.49
N ASP A 169 -24.57 -21.25 -15.71
CA ASP A 169 -24.58 -21.41 -14.26
C ASP A 169 -24.46 -20.02 -13.62
N ASP A 170 -25.61 -19.40 -13.35
CA ASP A 170 -25.77 -18.20 -12.53
C ASP A 170 -25.45 -18.44 -11.03
N ASP A 171 -24.94 -19.62 -10.67
CA ASP A 171 -24.58 -19.99 -9.30
C ASP A 171 -23.08 -19.77 -9.02
N VAL A 172 -22.55 -18.58 -9.33
CA VAL A 172 -21.32 -18.12 -8.66
C VAL A 172 -21.76 -17.64 -7.28
N PRO A 173 -21.37 -18.31 -6.18
CA PRO A 173 -21.78 -17.90 -4.85
C PRO A 173 -21.40 -16.42 -4.62
N PRO A 174 -22.20 -15.68 -3.83
CA PRO A 174 -21.80 -14.35 -3.40
C PRO A 174 -20.39 -14.43 -2.83
N GLY A 175 -19.53 -13.46 -3.19
CA GLY A 175 -18.15 -13.43 -2.70
C GLY A 175 -18.14 -13.57 -1.18
N GLU A 176 -17.29 -14.45 -0.66
CA GLU A 176 -17.11 -14.58 0.78
C GLU A 176 -16.68 -13.22 1.35
N ASP A 177 -17.31 -12.83 2.46
CA ASP A 177 -16.84 -11.67 3.21
C ASP A 177 -15.36 -11.90 3.55
N PRO A 178 -14.49 -10.88 3.40
CA PRO A 178 -13.09 -11.03 3.76
C PRO A 178 -12.97 -11.53 5.19
N ASP A 179 -12.04 -12.46 5.42
CA ASP A 179 -11.64 -12.81 6.77
C ASP A 179 -11.25 -11.52 7.49
N PRO A 180 -11.82 -11.26 8.70
CA PRO A 180 -11.53 -10.05 9.42
C PRO A 180 -10.03 -9.91 9.67
N GLY A 181 -9.54 -8.67 9.62
CA GLY A 181 -8.17 -8.36 10.00
C GLY A 181 -7.93 -8.64 11.49
N PRO A 182 -6.67 -8.76 11.92
CA PRO A 182 -6.35 -8.84 13.34
C PRO A 182 -6.79 -7.56 14.05
N THR A 183 -7.13 -7.68 15.31
CA THR A 183 -7.31 -6.57 16.26
C THR A 183 -5.96 -6.05 16.75
N LEU A 184 -5.92 -4.84 17.30
CA LEU A 184 -4.69 -4.32 17.90
C LEU A 184 -4.23 -5.21 19.05
N THR A 185 -5.15 -5.75 19.85
CA THR A 185 -4.82 -6.72 20.91
C THR A 185 -4.13 -7.97 20.35
N GLU A 186 -4.54 -8.47 19.18
CA GLU A 186 -3.90 -9.62 18.53
C GLU A 186 -2.48 -9.28 18.03
N LEU A 187 -2.22 -8.04 17.60
CA LEU A 187 -0.86 -7.60 17.23
C LEU A 187 0.16 -7.60 18.40
N PHE A 188 -0.32 -7.76 19.65
CA PHE A 188 0.50 -7.91 20.85
C PHE A 188 0.67 -9.37 21.30
N ALA A 189 0.03 -10.33 20.62
CA ALA A 189 0.18 -11.75 20.91
C ALA A 189 1.63 -12.22 20.64
N PRO A 190 2.13 -13.26 21.32
CA PRO A 190 3.50 -13.74 21.12
C PRO A 190 3.83 -14.00 19.64
N GLY A 191 4.95 -13.46 19.16
CA GLY A 191 5.39 -13.52 17.77
C GLY A 191 4.77 -12.48 16.82
N GLU A 192 3.86 -11.63 17.28
CA GLU A 192 3.30 -10.52 16.49
C GLU A 192 4.08 -9.21 16.69
N VAL A 193 3.93 -8.27 15.75
CA VAL A 193 4.80 -7.09 15.61
C VAL A 193 4.98 -6.23 16.89
N PHE A 194 3.97 -6.17 17.76
CA PHE A 194 4.02 -5.42 19.02
C PHE A 194 4.23 -6.31 20.24
N ALA A 195 4.50 -7.60 20.04
CA ALA A 195 4.75 -8.55 21.12
C ALA A 195 5.96 -8.16 21.96
N ALA A 196 5.95 -8.59 23.22
CA ALA A 196 7.01 -8.27 24.16
C ALA A 196 8.38 -8.85 23.75
N ASP A 197 8.38 -9.96 23.03
CA ASP A 197 9.54 -10.69 22.55
C ASP A 197 10.00 -10.30 21.14
N GLU A 198 9.24 -9.45 20.43
CA GLU A 198 9.60 -9.00 19.08
C GLU A 198 10.43 -7.70 19.10
N PRO A 199 11.67 -7.70 18.57
CA PRO A 199 12.62 -6.60 18.75
C PRO A 199 12.29 -5.36 17.89
N ALA A 200 11.54 -5.51 16.80
CA ALA A 200 11.32 -4.45 15.80
C ALA A 200 10.76 -3.14 16.40
N CYS A 201 9.93 -3.24 17.44
CA CYS A 201 9.31 -2.08 18.09
C CYS A 201 9.65 -1.96 19.59
N SER A 202 10.73 -2.58 20.06
CA SER A 202 11.09 -2.64 21.49
C SER A 202 11.34 -1.27 22.13
N CYS A 203 11.89 -0.32 21.37
CA CYS A 203 12.14 1.06 21.82
C CYS A 203 10.90 1.79 22.33
N HIS A 204 9.71 1.40 21.84
CA HIS A 204 8.43 1.99 22.26
C HIS A 204 7.85 1.32 23.52
N ARG A 205 8.57 0.37 24.11
CA ARG A 205 8.20 -0.35 25.34
C ARG A 205 9.15 -0.03 26.49
N GLU A 206 10.40 0.25 26.15
CA GLU A 206 11.44 0.67 27.09
C GLU A 206 11.27 2.13 27.53
N GLU A 207 11.88 2.50 28.66
CA GLU A 207 11.82 3.89 29.10
C GLU A 207 12.67 4.79 28.20
N GLY A 208 12.08 5.86 27.66
CA GLY A 208 12.78 6.83 26.83
C GLY A 208 11.85 7.62 25.92
N LEU A 209 12.45 8.47 25.09
CA LEU A 209 11.73 9.39 24.21
C LEU A 209 10.81 8.65 23.20
N ALA A 210 11.21 7.48 22.71
CA ALA A 210 10.40 6.70 21.78
C ALA A 210 9.07 6.26 22.41
N ARG A 211 9.08 5.77 23.65
CA ARG A 211 7.86 5.43 24.41
C ARG A 211 7.02 6.66 24.76
N GLU A 212 7.64 7.80 25.04
CA GLU A 212 6.90 9.05 25.30
C GLU A 212 6.15 9.58 24.06
N LEU A 213 6.64 9.25 22.86
CA LEU A 213 6.03 9.65 21.60
C LEU A 213 4.99 8.64 21.09
N LEU A 214 5.21 7.35 21.38
CA LEU A 214 4.30 6.25 21.06
C LEU A 214 4.53 5.12 22.07
N ASP A 215 3.54 4.86 22.93
CA ASP A 215 3.60 3.86 23.98
C ASP A 215 3.02 2.51 23.50
N LEU A 216 3.90 1.56 23.21
CA LEU A 216 3.54 0.19 22.83
C LEU A 216 3.64 -0.79 24.02
N THR A 217 3.53 -0.33 25.27
CA THR A 217 3.59 -1.24 26.43
C THR A 217 2.33 -2.08 26.60
N THR A 218 1.18 -1.59 26.14
CA THR A 218 -0.11 -2.30 26.20
C THR A 218 -0.98 -1.94 25.00
N PRO A 219 -1.91 -2.82 24.56
CA PRO A 219 -2.84 -2.52 23.48
C PRO A 219 -3.66 -1.24 23.71
N ALA A 220 -4.09 -0.99 24.95
CA ALA A 220 -4.90 0.19 25.26
C ALA A 220 -4.11 1.50 25.11
N ARG A 221 -2.84 1.52 25.51
CA ARG A 221 -1.95 2.70 25.33
C ARG A 221 -1.63 2.90 23.86
N ALA A 222 -1.27 1.83 23.17
CA ALA A 222 -1.02 1.87 21.74
C ALA A 222 -2.23 2.36 20.95
N PHE A 223 -3.44 1.97 21.34
CA PHE A 223 -4.67 2.45 20.69
C PHE A 223 -4.85 3.97 20.83
N ASP A 224 -4.59 4.50 22.04
CA ASP A 224 -4.68 5.93 22.30
C ASP A 224 -3.69 6.70 21.42
N ASP A 225 -2.45 6.22 21.29
CA ASP A 225 -1.39 6.92 20.56
C ASP A 225 -1.44 6.70 19.05
N LEU A 226 -1.81 5.50 18.58
CA LEU A 226 -1.88 5.16 17.15
C LEU A 226 -3.16 5.65 16.49
N VAL A 227 -4.31 5.45 17.15
CA VAL A 227 -5.62 5.61 16.51
C VAL A 227 -6.33 6.89 16.96
N ARG A 228 -6.23 7.30 18.22
CA ARG A 228 -6.94 8.50 18.69
C ARG A 228 -6.24 9.80 18.35
N VAL A 229 -4.92 9.77 18.15
CA VAL A 229 -4.16 10.94 17.70
C VAL A 229 -4.30 11.08 16.19
N GLN A 230 -5.06 12.09 15.77
CA GLN A 230 -5.40 12.35 14.36
C GLN A 230 -4.69 13.60 13.80
N THR A 231 -3.70 14.13 14.53
CA THR A 231 -2.87 15.23 14.03
C THR A 231 -2.04 14.72 12.85
N PRO A 232 -2.00 15.46 11.72
CA PRO A 232 -1.13 15.12 10.59
C PRO A 232 0.33 14.98 11.00
N MET A 233 0.97 13.91 10.54
CA MET A 233 2.40 13.64 10.67
C MET A 233 3.17 14.29 9.50
N SER A 234 4.44 13.95 9.29
CA SER A 234 5.28 14.66 8.32
C SER A 234 4.83 14.49 6.87
N THR A 235 4.12 13.41 6.54
CA THR A 235 3.56 13.11 5.22
C THR A 235 2.18 13.75 5.01
N GLY A 236 1.60 14.37 6.03
CA GLY A 236 0.23 14.89 6.01
C GLY A 236 -0.83 13.87 6.46
N SER A 237 -0.49 12.58 6.52
CA SER A 237 -1.37 11.51 7.03
C SER A 237 -1.37 11.47 8.57
N PRO A 238 -2.47 11.06 9.24
CA PRO A 238 -2.46 10.74 10.67
C PRO A 238 -1.61 9.49 10.95
N MET A 239 -1.31 9.21 12.23
CA MET A 239 -0.58 8.00 12.62
C MET A 239 -1.22 6.72 12.06
N VAL A 240 -2.54 6.58 12.25
CA VAL A 240 -3.37 5.56 11.60
C VAL A 240 -4.62 6.21 11.01
N SER A 241 -4.88 5.93 9.74
CA SER A 241 -6.12 6.25 9.03
C SER A 241 -6.95 4.97 8.89
N PRO A 242 -7.99 4.76 9.72
CA PRO A 242 -8.80 3.55 9.66
C PRO A 242 -9.40 3.33 8.27
N ARG A 243 -9.27 2.10 7.75
CA ARG A 243 -9.66 1.65 6.40
C ARG A 243 -8.76 2.12 5.26
N ASP A 244 -7.68 2.84 5.55
CA ASP A 244 -6.77 3.33 4.52
C ASP A 244 -5.30 3.14 4.94
N PRO A 245 -4.74 1.94 4.69
CA PRO A 245 -3.34 1.65 4.99
C PRO A 245 -2.37 2.55 4.23
N SER A 246 -2.69 2.95 3.00
CA SER A 246 -1.85 3.84 2.20
C SER A 246 -1.75 5.24 2.78
N GLU A 247 -2.83 5.75 3.35
CA GLU A 247 -2.92 7.06 4.00
C GLU A 247 -2.64 6.98 5.52
N SER A 248 -1.92 5.95 5.98
CA SER A 248 -1.51 5.79 7.37
C SER A 248 -0.01 6.02 7.53
N TYR A 249 0.38 7.02 8.32
CA TYR A 249 1.80 7.33 8.57
C TYR A 249 2.56 6.13 9.16
N LEU A 250 1.90 5.28 9.95
CA LEU A 250 2.49 4.05 10.47
C LEU A 250 3.01 3.13 9.34
N VAL A 251 2.23 2.92 8.28
CA VAL A 251 2.68 2.08 7.15
C VAL A 251 3.80 2.79 6.38
N GLN A 252 3.63 4.08 6.12
CA GLN A 252 4.59 4.90 5.38
C GLN A 252 5.97 4.95 6.08
N THR A 253 6.00 5.05 7.41
CA THR A 253 7.27 5.11 8.16
C THR A 253 7.95 3.75 8.30
N LEU A 254 7.19 2.65 8.25
CA LEU A 254 7.72 1.29 8.32
C LEU A 254 8.22 0.80 6.96
N LEU A 255 7.74 1.40 5.87
CA LEU A 255 8.28 1.18 4.53
C LEU A 255 9.63 1.90 4.43
N ARG A 256 10.70 1.11 4.35
CA ARG A 256 12.07 1.57 4.11
C ARG A 256 12.69 0.72 2.99
N GLU A 257 13.65 1.29 2.29
CA GLU A 257 14.48 0.57 1.31
C GLU A 257 15.92 0.60 1.79
N GLY A 258 16.45 -0.54 2.22
CA GLY A 258 17.77 -0.57 2.86
C GLY A 258 17.79 0.40 4.04
N ASP A 259 18.77 1.30 4.13
CA ASP A 259 18.91 2.29 5.23
C ASP A 259 18.18 3.62 4.99
N ALA A 260 17.24 3.67 4.02
CA ALA A 260 16.50 4.89 3.69
C ALA A 260 15.01 4.76 4.03
N ALA A 261 14.47 5.74 4.75
CA ALA A 261 13.03 5.93 4.89
C ALA A 261 12.43 6.45 3.58
N LEU A 262 11.11 6.33 3.40
CA LEU A 262 10.43 7.01 2.29
C LEU A 262 10.69 8.52 2.31
N TYR A 263 10.72 9.13 1.12
CA TYR A 263 10.83 10.58 0.94
C TYR A 263 9.76 11.30 1.80
N THR A 264 10.02 12.50 2.36
CA THR A 264 9.11 13.20 3.31
C THR A 264 8.83 12.56 4.69
N VAL A 265 9.14 11.28 4.92
CA VAL A 265 9.15 10.71 6.28
C VAL A 265 10.31 11.35 7.03
N ARG A 266 10.02 12.02 8.15
CA ARG A 266 11.03 12.65 8.99
C ARG A 266 11.59 11.67 10.01
N GLY A 267 12.83 11.89 10.41
CA GLY A 267 13.54 11.00 11.33
C GLY A 267 14.30 9.87 10.63
N GLN A 268 14.76 8.91 11.43
CA GLN A 268 15.47 7.72 10.96
C GLN A 268 14.48 6.68 10.41
N PRO A 269 14.92 5.81 9.47
CA PRO A 269 14.11 4.68 9.02
C PRO A 269 13.68 3.80 10.19
N MET A 270 12.43 3.31 10.14
CA MET A 270 11.87 2.42 11.15
C MET A 270 11.50 1.07 10.52
N PRO A 271 11.69 -0.07 11.22
CA PRO A 271 12.50 -0.23 12.42
C PRO A 271 13.97 0.17 12.17
N PRO A 272 14.74 0.57 13.21
CA PRO A 272 16.08 1.13 13.00
C PRO A 272 17.10 0.10 12.50
N GLU A 273 17.01 -1.17 12.94
CA GLU A 273 18.01 -2.18 12.63
C GLU A 273 17.83 -2.85 11.26
N ALA A 274 16.58 -3.11 10.86
CA ALA A 274 16.25 -3.82 9.64
C ALA A 274 14.84 -3.49 9.17
N GLU A 275 14.55 -3.83 7.91
CA GLU A 275 13.19 -3.85 7.38
C GLU A 275 12.28 -4.76 8.23
N LEU A 276 11.03 -4.35 8.38
CA LEU A 276 10.03 -5.16 9.06
C LEU A 276 9.70 -6.40 8.22
N GLU A 277 9.52 -7.55 8.86
CA GLU A 277 9.12 -8.76 8.15
C GLU A 277 7.80 -8.57 7.40
N TYR A 278 7.70 -9.13 6.19
CA TYR A 278 6.52 -9.00 5.35
C TYR A 278 5.22 -9.43 6.06
N ARG A 279 5.28 -10.48 6.89
CA ARG A 279 4.13 -10.93 7.68
C ARG A 279 3.64 -9.86 8.67
N HIS A 280 4.56 -9.18 9.34
CA HIS A 280 4.24 -8.15 10.33
C HIS A 280 3.70 -6.88 9.67
N MET A 281 4.31 -6.47 8.55
CA MET A 281 3.80 -5.36 7.75
C MET A 281 2.37 -5.66 7.25
N THR A 282 2.14 -6.87 6.77
CA THR A 282 0.81 -7.33 6.34
C THR A 282 -0.20 -7.35 7.48
N SER A 283 0.17 -7.84 8.68
CA SER A 283 -0.70 -7.81 9.87
C SER A 283 -1.14 -6.38 10.22
N ILE A 284 -0.23 -5.40 10.13
CA ILE A 284 -0.55 -3.98 10.35
C ILE A 284 -1.49 -3.46 9.27
N ALA A 285 -1.18 -3.71 7.98
CA ALA A 285 -2.01 -3.25 6.87
C ALA A 285 -3.44 -3.80 6.97
N ARG A 286 -3.62 -5.08 7.31
CA ARG A 286 -4.93 -5.69 7.53
C ARG A 286 -5.67 -5.13 8.73
N TRP A 287 -4.97 -4.90 9.85
CA TRP A 287 -5.58 -4.27 11.01
C TRP A 287 -6.14 -2.89 10.66
N ILE A 288 -5.38 -2.09 9.89
CA ILE A 288 -5.80 -0.76 9.44
C ILE A 288 -6.96 -0.85 8.45
N GLU A 289 -6.86 -1.71 7.43
CA GLU A 289 -7.91 -1.95 6.43
C GLU A 289 -9.24 -2.29 7.11
N ASP A 290 -9.20 -3.16 8.12
CA ASP A 290 -10.37 -3.60 8.88
C ASP A 290 -10.85 -2.57 9.93
N GLY A 291 -10.38 -1.32 9.81
CA GLY A 291 -10.85 -0.18 10.59
C GLY A 291 -10.10 0.06 11.89
N ALA A 292 -8.88 -0.48 12.03
CA ALA A 292 -7.99 -0.26 13.16
C ALA A 292 -8.64 -0.57 14.52
N ARG A 293 -9.24 -1.76 14.65
CA ARG A 293 -10.01 -2.17 15.84
C ARG A 293 -9.09 -2.40 17.07
N PRO A 294 -9.50 -2.04 18.30
CA PRO A 294 -8.71 -2.25 19.52
C PRO A 294 -8.50 -3.73 19.87
#